data_AF-A0AAE3H586-F1
#
_entry.id   AF-A0AAE3H586-F1
#
_cell.length_a   1.000
_cell.length_b   1.000
_cell.length_c   1.000
_cell.angle_alpha   90.00
_cell.angle_beta   90.00
_cell.angle_gamma   90.00
#
_symmetry.space_group_name_H-M   'P 1'
#
loop_
_entity.id
_entity.type
_entity.pdbx_description
1 polymer ?
#
loop_
_entity_poly.entity_id
_entity_poly.type
_entity_poly.pdbx_seq_one_letter_code
_entity_poly.pdbx_strand_id
1 'polypeptide(L)'
;MPLLDFSNLAADAVQEDNIAGNLAWFGVISAKAFSGEYPAVADVTAGEITGSPVARLGAHEFAKVEVPQNSVVFDSDDNGPSAGHNNIDHMLKAKLAGMSKEVQAELKKYKNNPCVFIVPGSDGRHYLVGSSNHGIILRGKGKSGGVGTDERGFDLEGKSSGHRDHPLPISAATLALIPWV
;
A
#
# COMPACT_ATOMS: atom_id res chain seq x y z
N MET A 1 17.54 -37.35 -33.47
CA MET A 1 16.87 -36.75 -32.28
C MET A 1 16.52 -35.32 -32.65
N PRO A 2 15.26 -34.88 -32.56
CA PRO A 2 14.91 -33.51 -32.88
C PRO A 2 15.49 -32.59 -31.80
N LEU A 3 16.23 -31.57 -32.23
CA LEU A 3 16.74 -30.50 -31.37
C LEU A 3 15.53 -29.63 -30.99
N LEU A 4 15.11 -29.65 -29.73
CA LEU A 4 14.15 -28.66 -29.23
C LEU A 4 14.84 -27.30 -29.26
N ASP A 5 14.46 -26.46 -30.22
CA ASP A 5 14.91 -25.08 -30.29
C ASP A 5 13.96 -24.21 -29.45
N PHE A 6 14.50 -23.65 -28.37
CA PHE A 6 13.80 -22.74 -27.45
C PHE A 6 13.95 -21.27 -27.86
N SER A 7 14.46 -20.98 -29.06
CA SER A 7 14.63 -19.63 -29.61
C SER A 7 13.34 -18.80 -29.70
N ASN A 8 12.16 -19.42 -29.58
CA ASN A 8 10.85 -18.76 -29.53
C ASN A 8 10.29 -18.55 -28.11
N LEU A 9 11.03 -18.89 -27.05
CA LEU A 9 10.70 -18.41 -25.70
C LEU A 9 11.14 -16.94 -25.60
N ALA A 10 10.24 -16.06 -26.03
CA ALA A 10 10.35 -14.63 -25.80
C ALA A 10 10.26 -14.38 -24.28
N ALA A 11 11.40 -14.41 -23.59
CA ALA A 11 11.51 -14.07 -22.17
C ALA A 11 11.03 -12.63 -21.87
N ASP A 12 10.96 -11.81 -22.91
CA ASP A 12 10.41 -10.47 -22.99
C ASP A 12 8.89 -10.41 -22.78
N ALA A 13 8.12 -11.48 -23.02
CA ALA A 13 6.68 -11.51 -22.74
C ALA A 13 6.34 -11.70 -21.24
N VAL A 14 7.33 -12.09 -20.41
CA VAL A 14 7.19 -12.19 -18.93
C VAL A 14 7.73 -10.92 -18.25
N GLN A 15 8.27 -9.98 -19.02
CA GLN A 15 8.90 -8.75 -18.54
C GLN A 15 8.02 -7.50 -18.69
N GLU A 16 6.76 -7.66 -19.08
CA GLU A 16 5.81 -6.55 -19.08
C GLU A 16 5.54 -6.08 -17.64
N ASP A 17 5.36 -4.76 -17.47
CA ASP A 17 4.82 -4.21 -16.22
C ASP A 17 3.54 -4.98 -15.85
N ASN A 18 3.37 -5.31 -14.56
CA ASN A 18 2.17 -5.91 -13.97
C ASN A 18 1.21 -6.65 -14.95
N ILE A 19 1.41 -7.96 -15.13
CA ILE A 19 0.61 -8.80 -16.05
C ILE A 19 -0.90 -8.57 -15.83
N ALA A 20 -1.57 -8.07 -16.86
CA ALA A 20 -3.00 -7.76 -16.83
C ALA A 20 -3.83 -9.03 -16.53
N GLY A 21 -4.63 -8.98 -15.47
CA GLY A 21 -5.58 -10.05 -15.09
C GLY A 21 -5.50 -10.51 -13.64
N ASN A 22 -4.33 -10.38 -13.00
CA ASN A 22 -4.12 -10.71 -11.58
C ASN A 22 -3.55 -9.50 -10.83
N LEU A 23 -4.31 -8.41 -10.81
CA LEU A 23 -3.90 -7.15 -10.20
C LEU A 23 -4.70 -6.89 -8.93
N ALA A 24 -4.00 -6.67 -7.82
CA ALA A 24 -4.56 -6.02 -6.65
C ALA A 24 -4.38 -4.51 -6.81
N TRP A 25 -5.11 -3.71 -6.03
CA TRP A 25 -4.88 -2.28 -5.98
C TRP A 25 -4.77 -1.85 -4.53
N PHE A 26 -3.94 -0.83 -4.26
CA PHE A 26 -3.95 -0.16 -2.97
C PHE A 26 -4.16 1.34 -3.19
N GLY A 27 -4.86 1.96 -2.24
CA GLY A 27 -5.05 3.40 -2.19
C GLY A 27 -3.95 4.05 -1.40
N VAL A 28 -3.44 5.19 -1.86
CA VAL A 28 -2.48 5.98 -1.10
C VAL A 28 -2.79 7.46 -1.16
N ILE A 29 -2.67 8.12 -0.01
CA ILE A 29 -2.79 9.55 0.13
C ILE A 29 -1.72 10.07 1.10
N SER A 30 -1.26 11.30 0.91
CA SER A 30 -0.35 11.92 1.90
C SER A 30 -1.09 12.16 3.21
N ALA A 31 -0.45 11.84 4.34
CA ALA A 31 -0.98 12.15 5.67
C ALA A 31 -1.20 13.68 5.88
N LYS A 32 -0.50 14.53 5.12
CA LYS A 32 -0.68 15.99 5.14
C LYS A 32 -1.93 16.47 4.38
N ALA A 33 -2.58 15.59 3.60
CA ALA A 33 -3.78 15.92 2.86
C ALA A 33 -5.03 15.95 3.75
N PHE A 34 -4.97 15.44 4.98
CA PHE A 34 -6.07 15.50 5.93
C PHE A 34 -6.08 16.85 6.67
N SER A 35 -7.26 17.43 6.88
CA SER A 35 -7.43 18.62 7.71
C SER A 35 -7.68 18.32 9.18
N GLY A 36 -7.77 17.03 9.55
CA GLY A 36 -7.99 16.55 10.91
C GLY A 36 -7.41 15.16 11.13
N GLU A 37 -7.65 14.63 12.33
CA GLU A 37 -7.30 13.24 12.65
C GLU A 37 -8.17 12.27 11.85
N TYR A 38 -7.53 11.31 11.19
CA TYR A 38 -8.20 10.25 10.45
C TYR A 38 -7.45 8.92 10.65
N PRO A 39 -8.13 7.83 11.06
CA PRO A 39 -9.54 7.81 11.45
C PRO A 39 -9.74 8.47 12.84
N ALA A 40 -10.78 9.29 13.01
CA ALA A 40 -11.11 9.80 14.34
C ALA A 40 -11.79 8.69 15.16
N VAL A 41 -11.70 8.77 16.50
CA VAL A 41 -12.33 7.77 17.39
C VAL A 41 -13.84 7.66 17.16
N ALA A 42 -14.50 8.77 16.81
CA ALA A 42 -15.94 8.80 16.52
C ALA A 42 -16.30 8.16 15.17
N ASP A 43 -15.34 8.03 14.26
CA ASP A 43 -15.54 7.43 12.93
C ASP A 43 -15.51 5.89 12.97
N VAL A 44 -15.01 5.33 14.08
CA VAL A 44 -14.91 3.89 14.30
C VAL A 44 -16.14 3.40 15.07
N THR A 45 -17.00 2.65 14.39
CA THR A 45 -18.18 2.03 14.99
C THR A 45 -18.06 0.53 14.90
N ALA A 46 -18.20 -0.18 16.03
CA ALA A 46 -18.13 -1.65 16.10
C ALA A 46 -16.86 -2.28 15.46
N GLY A 47 -15.73 -1.57 15.48
CA GLY A 47 -14.46 -2.05 14.91
C GLY A 47 -14.33 -1.85 13.40
N GLU A 48 -15.16 -0.99 12.80
CA GLU A 48 -15.12 -0.65 11.38
C GLU A 48 -15.11 0.87 11.19
N ILE A 49 -14.35 1.36 10.21
CA ILE A 49 -14.30 2.78 9.86
C ILE A 49 -15.51 3.12 8.99
N THR A 50 -16.37 3.98 9.52
CA THR A 50 -17.61 4.45 8.88
C THR A 50 -17.54 5.92 8.49
N GLY A 51 -16.73 6.72 9.20
CA GLY A 51 -16.51 8.11 8.88
C GLY A 51 -15.71 8.31 7.60
N SER A 52 -16.09 9.32 6.82
CA SER A 52 -15.35 9.69 5.61
C SER A 52 -14.14 10.56 5.94
N PRO A 53 -13.02 10.40 5.22
CA PRO A 53 -11.84 11.21 5.46
C PRO A 53 -12.11 12.70 5.21
N VAL A 54 -11.86 13.53 6.23
CA VAL A 54 -11.95 14.99 6.09
C VAL A 54 -10.68 15.49 5.41
N ALA A 55 -10.74 15.57 4.09
CA ALA A 55 -9.66 16.09 3.28
C ALA A 55 -9.56 17.63 3.37
N ARG A 56 -8.33 18.12 3.38
CA ARG A 56 -8.00 19.55 3.35
C ARG A 56 -8.39 20.13 1.99
N LEU A 57 -9.02 21.32 2.00
CA LEU A 57 -9.42 22.06 0.80
C LEU A 57 -8.35 21.98 -0.31
N GLY A 58 -8.66 21.29 -1.40
CA GLY A 58 -7.82 21.18 -2.60
C GLY A 58 -6.92 19.95 -2.70
N ALA A 59 -6.92 19.01 -1.74
CA ALA A 59 -6.13 17.77 -1.80
C ALA A 59 -7.03 16.58 -1.45
N HIS A 60 -7.77 16.07 -2.44
CA HIS A 60 -8.91 15.19 -2.15
C HIS A 60 -8.75 13.74 -2.56
N GLU A 61 -7.80 13.36 -3.42
CA GLU A 61 -7.91 12.08 -4.11
C GLU A 61 -6.88 11.06 -3.63
N PHE A 62 -7.36 9.85 -3.35
CA PHE A 62 -6.49 8.69 -3.17
C PHE A 62 -5.97 8.26 -4.53
N ALA A 63 -4.65 8.17 -4.66
CA ALA A 63 -4.05 7.57 -5.83
C ALA A 63 -4.27 6.06 -5.77
N LYS A 64 -4.85 5.49 -6.83
CA LYS A 64 -5.01 4.04 -6.94
C LYS A 64 -3.79 3.46 -7.65
N VAL A 65 -3.02 2.65 -6.93
CA VAL A 65 -1.83 1.98 -7.48
C VAL A 65 -2.16 0.50 -7.69
N GLU A 66 -2.05 0.04 -8.93
CA GLU A 66 -2.21 -1.36 -9.28
C GLU A 66 -0.89 -2.11 -9.10
N VAL A 67 -0.98 -3.29 -8.51
CA VAL A 67 0.15 -4.14 -8.14
C VAL A 67 -0.17 -5.60 -8.45
N PRO A 68 0.84 -6.46 -8.63
CA PRO A 68 0.57 -7.88 -8.82
C PRO A 68 -0.18 -8.44 -7.62
N GLN A 69 -1.09 -9.39 -7.85
CA GLN A 69 -1.83 -10.06 -6.78
C GLN A 69 -0.88 -10.62 -5.72
N ASN A 70 -1.27 -10.52 -4.44
CA ASN A 70 -0.44 -10.89 -3.28
C ASN A 70 0.87 -10.09 -3.11
N SER A 71 1.03 -8.97 -3.82
CA SER A 71 2.22 -8.11 -3.68
C SER A 71 2.09 -7.06 -2.59
N VAL A 72 0.91 -6.90 -1.98
CA VAL A 72 0.71 -6.03 -0.82
C VAL A 72 0.41 -6.86 0.39
N VAL A 73 1.18 -6.63 1.45
CA VAL A 73 1.00 -7.24 2.75
C VAL A 73 1.02 -6.13 3.78
N PHE A 74 -0.01 -6.07 4.60
CA PHE A 74 0.00 -5.28 5.81
C PHE A 74 0.20 -6.21 7.01
N ASP A 75 0.90 -5.70 8.01
CA ASP A 75 1.17 -6.42 9.25
C ASP A 75 0.99 -5.44 10.41
N SER A 76 0.63 -5.98 11.58
CA SER A 76 0.46 -5.19 12.78
C SER A 76 1.02 -5.94 13.98
N ASP A 77 1.86 -5.25 14.74
CA ASP A 77 2.53 -5.83 15.90
C ASP A 77 2.22 -5.00 17.14
N ASP A 78 1.85 -5.67 18.22
CA ASP A 78 1.54 -5.03 19.50
C ASP A 78 2.80 -5.01 20.37
N ASN A 79 3.55 -3.91 20.27
CA ASN A 79 4.77 -3.68 21.03
C ASN A 79 4.47 -2.81 22.27
N GLY A 80 3.43 -3.14 23.05
CA GLY A 80 3.12 -2.53 24.34
C GLY A 80 4.11 -2.96 25.44
N PRO A 81 5.11 -2.16 25.82
CA PRO A 81 6.15 -2.60 26.75
C PRO A 81 5.72 -2.54 28.23
N SER A 82 4.58 -1.89 28.51
CA SER A 82 4.14 -1.52 29.85
C SER A 82 2.62 -1.53 29.96
N ALA A 83 2.10 -2.00 31.11
CA ALA A 83 0.68 -2.00 31.41
C ALA A 83 0.08 -0.58 31.25
N GLY A 84 -0.95 -0.45 30.39
CA GLY A 84 -1.65 0.82 30.14
C GLY A 84 -1.14 1.63 28.94
N HIS A 85 -0.13 1.16 28.19
CA HIS A 85 0.34 1.79 26.96
C HIS A 85 -0.08 0.98 25.73
N ASN A 86 -0.98 1.53 24.92
CA ASN A 86 -1.29 0.99 23.60
C ASN A 86 -0.33 1.61 22.59
N ASN A 87 0.61 0.80 22.09
CA ASN A 87 1.52 1.19 21.02
C ASN A 87 1.60 0.07 19.99
N ILE A 88 0.74 0.19 18.98
CA ILE A 88 0.65 -0.76 17.88
C ILE A 88 1.49 -0.23 16.71
N ASP A 89 2.30 -1.12 16.16
CA ASP A 89 3.10 -0.87 14.97
C ASP A 89 2.30 -1.29 13.74
N HIS A 90 2.16 -0.37 12.78
CA HIS A 90 1.61 -0.66 11.45
C HIS A 90 2.75 -0.81 10.46
N MET A 91 2.78 -1.94 9.77
CA MET A 91 3.77 -2.26 8.76
C MET A 91 3.08 -2.48 7.42
N LEU A 92 3.70 -1.98 6.35
CA LEU A 92 3.24 -2.15 5.00
C LEU A 92 4.39 -2.59 4.10
N LYS A 93 4.17 -3.64 3.33
CA LYS A 93 5.06 -4.10 2.28
C LYS A 93 4.29 -4.15 0.97
N ALA A 94 4.79 -3.46 -0.05
CA ALA A 94 4.22 -3.49 -1.39
C ALA A 94 5.33 -3.78 -2.40
N LYS A 95 5.14 -4.75 -3.30
CA LYS A 95 6.06 -5.02 -4.40
C LYS A 95 5.51 -4.46 -5.69
N LEU A 96 6.33 -3.72 -6.40
CA LEU A 96 6.04 -3.22 -7.75
C LEU A 96 6.91 -3.98 -8.74
N ALA A 97 6.28 -4.55 -9.76
CA ALA A 97 7.01 -5.15 -10.88
C ALA A 97 7.52 -4.03 -11.81
N GLY A 98 8.68 -4.25 -12.42
CA GLY A 98 9.25 -3.34 -13.39
C GLY A 98 10.05 -2.17 -12.79
N MET A 99 10.88 -1.57 -13.63
CA MET A 99 11.71 -0.41 -13.28
C MET A 99 11.54 0.75 -14.29
N SER A 100 10.36 0.86 -14.88
CA SER A 100 10.03 1.91 -15.86
C SER A 100 10.23 3.32 -15.27
N LYS A 101 10.40 4.32 -16.15
CA LYS A 101 10.70 5.71 -15.71
C LYS A 101 9.51 6.31 -14.96
N GLU A 102 8.31 5.86 -15.31
CA GLU A 102 7.02 6.20 -14.75
C GLU A 102 6.95 5.73 -13.29
N VAL A 103 7.24 4.45 -13.04
CA VAL A 103 7.32 3.89 -11.68
C VAL A 103 8.36 4.62 -10.84
N GLN A 104 9.54 4.93 -11.40
CA GLN A 104 10.57 5.68 -10.67
C GLN A 104 10.14 7.12 -10.34
N ALA A 105 9.40 7.79 -11.23
CA ALA A 105 8.87 9.12 -11.00
C ALA A 105 7.81 9.13 -9.89
N GLU A 106 6.96 8.10 -9.82
CA GLU A 106 5.98 7.92 -8.76
C GLU A 106 6.63 7.58 -7.42
N LEU A 107 7.61 6.67 -7.41
CA LEU A 107 8.39 6.33 -6.23
C LEU A 107 9.05 7.56 -5.57
N LYS A 108 9.45 8.53 -6.38
CA LYS A 108 10.03 9.79 -5.90
C LYS A 108 9.02 10.64 -5.10
N LYS A 109 7.71 10.54 -5.39
CA LYS A 109 6.65 11.26 -4.67
C LYS A 109 6.45 10.75 -3.24
N TYR A 110 6.73 9.47 -3.00
CA TYR A 110 6.63 8.84 -1.66
C TYR A 110 7.86 9.10 -0.78
N LYS A 111 8.98 9.52 -1.37
CA LYS A 111 10.23 9.73 -0.62
C LYS A 111 10.06 10.84 0.41
N ASN A 112 10.26 10.51 1.69
CA ASN A 112 10.15 11.41 2.83
C ASN A 112 8.75 12.03 3.02
N ASN A 113 7.71 11.44 2.43
CA ASN A 113 6.32 11.88 2.65
C ASN A 113 5.58 10.82 3.47
N PRO A 114 5.07 11.14 4.67
CA PRO A 114 4.21 10.23 5.39
C PRO A 114 2.89 10.07 4.63
N CYS A 115 2.48 8.82 4.44
CA CYS A 115 1.30 8.45 3.67
C CYS A 115 0.37 7.54 4.49
N VAL A 116 -0.91 7.61 4.19
CA VAL A 116 -1.95 6.71 4.70
C VAL A 116 -2.37 5.79 3.56
N PHE A 117 -2.53 4.51 3.85
CA PHE A 117 -2.76 3.47 2.85
C PHE A 117 -4.08 2.77 3.07
N ILE A 118 -4.76 2.42 1.98
CA ILE A 118 -5.92 1.53 1.96
C ILE A 118 -5.50 0.28 1.24
N VAL A 119 -5.51 -0.85 1.94
CA VAL A 119 -4.93 -2.11 1.46
C VAL A 119 -6.01 -3.19 1.42
N PRO A 120 -6.14 -3.96 0.33
CA PRO A 120 -7.05 -5.09 0.28
C PRO A 120 -6.53 -6.23 1.17
N GLY A 121 -7.41 -6.75 2.01
CA GLY A 121 -7.19 -7.99 2.78
C GLY A 121 -7.58 -9.23 1.98
N SER A 122 -7.07 -10.38 2.41
CA SER A 122 -7.42 -11.69 1.81
C SER A 122 -8.87 -12.10 2.06
N ASP A 123 -9.55 -11.45 3.00
CA ASP A 123 -10.97 -11.62 3.33
C ASP A 123 -11.90 -10.79 2.43
N GLY A 124 -11.35 -10.06 1.45
CA GLY A 124 -12.10 -9.20 0.53
C GLY A 124 -12.50 -7.85 1.13
N ARG A 125 -12.07 -7.53 2.37
CA ARG A 125 -12.24 -6.21 2.97
C ARG A 125 -11.05 -5.33 2.67
N HIS A 126 -11.23 -4.02 2.85
CA HIS A 126 -10.15 -3.04 2.70
C HIS A 126 -9.80 -2.48 4.07
N TYR A 127 -8.52 -2.45 4.39
CA TYR A 127 -7.99 -2.02 5.67
C TYR A 127 -7.29 -0.68 5.55
N LEU A 128 -7.50 0.19 6.53
CA LEU A 128 -6.72 1.42 6.65
C LEU A 128 -5.43 1.13 7.41
N VAL A 129 -4.30 1.40 6.78
CA VAL A 129 -2.96 1.18 7.33
C VAL A 129 -2.27 2.55 7.49
N GLY A 130 -1.98 2.89 8.75
CA GLY A 130 -1.52 4.21 9.15
C GLY A 130 -2.66 5.16 9.54
N SER A 131 -2.30 6.35 9.99
CA SER A 131 -3.24 7.42 10.38
C SER A 131 -2.71 8.78 9.92
N SER A 132 -3.56 9.80 9.89
CA SER A 132 -3.12 11.14 9.48
C SER A 132 -2.07 11.74 10.43
N ASN A 133 -2.12 11.39 11.72
CA ASN A 133 -1.13 11.80 12.71
C ASN A 133 0.17 10.97 12.64
N HIS A 134 0.05 9.67 12.35
CA HIS A 134 1.17 8.72 12.30
C HIS A 134 1.25 8.02 10.94
N GLY A 135 1.45 8.80 9.87
CA GLY A 135 1.56 8.26 8.51
C GLY A 135 2.79 7.36 8.33
N ILE A 136 2.71 6.44 7.38
CA ILE A 136 3.78 5.50 7.04
C ILE A 136 4.69 6.12 5.99
N ILE A 137 5.99 6.11 6.26
CA ILE A 137 7.00 6.53 5.29
C ILE A 137 7.52 5.28 4.59
N LEU A 138 7.27 5.18 3.28
CA LEU A 138 7.77 4.08 2.47
C LEU A 138 9.25 4.26 2.14
N ARG A 139 9.99 3.16 2.22
CA ARG A 139 11.36 3.03 1.75
C ARG A 139 11.39 2.02 0.61
N GLY A 140 11.75 2.48 -0.58
CA GLY A 140 11.91 1.62 -1.74
C GLY A 140 13.32 1.03 -1.82
N LYS A 141 13.41 -0.27 -2.04
CA LYS A 141 14.63 -0.99 -2.43
C LYS A 141 14.42 -1.52 -3.85
N GLY A 142 15.18 -1.00 -4.80
CA GLY A 142 15.16 -1.49 -6.18
C GLY A 142 16.13 -2.66 -6.35
N LYS A 143 15.71 -3.71 -7.06
CA LYS A 143 16.58 -4.82 -7.48
C LYS A 143 16.51 -4.95 -9.00
N SER A 144 17.68 -4.93 -9.63
CA SER A 144 17.80 -5.07 -11.09
C SER A 144 17.73 -6.52 -11.57
N GLY A 145 17.71 -7.49 -10.66
CA GLY A 145 17.94 -8.91 -10.93
C GLY A 145 19.41 -9.19 -11.32
N GLY A 146 20.02 -10.21 -10.73
CA GLY A 146 21.37 -10.67 -11.12
C GLY A 146 21.31 -11.84 -12.10
N VAL A 147 20.24 -12.63 -12.02
CA VAL A 147 19.96 -13.80 -12.87
C VAL A 147 18.63 -13.58 -13.61
N GLY A 148 18.46 -14.16 -14.80
CA GLY A 148 17.25 -13.97 -15.63
C GLY A 148 15.93 -14.45 -15.01
N THR A 149 15.98 -15.16 -13.88
CA THR A 149 14.82 -15.58 -13.08
C THR A 149 14.53 -14.64 -11.90
N ASP A 150 15.40 -13.66 -11.63
CA ASP A 150 15.19 -12.71 -10.54
C ASP A 150 14.16 -11.66 -10.95
N GLU A 151 13.14 -11.50 -10.11
CA GLU A 151 12.10 -10.48 -10.29
C GLU A 151 12.74 -9.07 -10.24
N ARG A 152 12.63 -8.34 -11.35
CA ARG A 152 13.08 -6.95 -11.46
C ARG A 152 11.97 -6.04 -10.96
N GLY A 153 12.27 -5.16 -10.02
CA GLY A 153 11.24 -4.32 -9.43
C GLY A 153 11.68 -3.53 -8.20
N PHE A 154 10.69 -2.98 -7.51
CA PHE A 154 10.86 -2.23 -6.28
C PHE A 154 10.10 -2.89 -5.13
N ASP A 155 10.83 -3.26 -4.08
CA ASP A 155 10.27 -3.63 -2.78
C ASP A 155 10.05 -2.33 -1.98
N LEU A 156 8.80 -1.96 -1.71
CA LEU A 156 8.43 -0.84 -0.84
C LEU A 156 8.11 -1.37 0.55
N GLU A 157 8.83 -0.91 1.56
CA GLU A 157 8.59 -1.28 2.95
C GLU A 157 8.45 -0.01 3.80
N GLY A 158 7.43 0.04 4.65
CA GLY A 158 7.20 1.13 5.58
C GLY A 158 6.74 0.60 6.94
N LYS A 159 7.15 1.31 8.00
CA LYS A 159 6.70 1.07 9.37
C LYS A 159 6.32 2.40 10.00
N SER A 160 5.22 2.41 10.75
CA SER A 160 4.81 3.52 11.61
C SER A 160 4.41 2.97 12.97
N SER A 161 4.87 3.61 14.03
CA SER A 161 4.61 3.26 15.43
C SER A 161 3.76 4.34 16.09
N GLY A 162 3.09 4.00 17.19
CA GLY A 162 2.27 4.93 17.97
C GLY A 162 0.79 4.87 17.60
N HIS A 163 0.33 3.79 16.95
CA HIS A 163 -1.09 3.59 16.68
C HIS A 163 -1.79 3.06 17.91
N ARG A 164 -3.02 3.52 18.14
CA ARG A 164 -3.85 3.08 19.27
C ARG A 164 -4.50 1.72 19.01
N ASP A 165 -4.88 1.48 17.76
CA ASP A 165 -5.67 0.34 17.31
C ASP A 165 -4.95 -0.35 16.14
N HIS A 166 -5.17 -1.66 15.97
CA HIS A 166 -4.72 -2.41 14.79
C HIS A 166 -5.36 -1.85 13.50
N PRO A 167 -4.84 -2.19 12.30
CA PRO A 167 -5.45 -1.76 11.05
C PRO A 167 -6.93 -2.16 11.00
N LEU A 168 -7.81 -1.16 10.87
CA LEU A 168 -9.25 -1.37 10.91
C LEU A 168 -9.81 -1.51 9.49
N PRO A 169 -10.81 -2.38 9.28
CA PRO A 169 -11.53 -2.45 8.02
C PRO A 169 -12.33 -1.16 7.78
N ILE A 170 -12.42 -0.76 6.52
CA ILE A 170 -13.24 0.36 6.04
C ILE A 170 -14.56 -0.21 5.54
N SER A 171 -15.67 0.40 5.96
CA SER A 171 -16.99 -0.01 5.48
C SER A 171 -17.11 0.18 3.97
N ALA A 172 -17.83 -0.72 3.30
CA ALA A 172 -18.01 -0.64 1.84
C ALA A 172 -18.67 0.69 1.40
N ALA A 173 -19.57 1.24 2.23
CA ALA A 173 -20.21 2.53 1.98
C ALA A 173 -19.20 3.67 2.03
N THR A 174 -18.30 3.69 3.03
CA THR A 174 -17.24 4.69 3.13
C THR A 174 -16.25 4.56 1.99
N LEU A 175 -15.84 3.34 1.64
CA LEU A 175 -14.90 3.08 0.55
C LEU A 175 -15.42 3.61 -0.80
N ALA A 176 -16.72 3.48 -1.05
CA ALA A 176 -17.37 4.00 -2.26
C ALA A 176 -17.44 5.53 -2.33
N LEU A 177 -17.38 6.21 -1.19
CA LEU A 177 -17.40 7.67 -1.09
C LEU A 177 -16.01 8.31 -1.22
N ILE A 178 -14.95 7.50 -1.14
CA ILE A 178 -13.58 7.99 -1.31
C ILE A 178 -13.37 8.34 -2.79
N PRO A 179 -12.96 9.58 -3.11
CA PRO A 179 -12.62 9.94 -4.47
C PRO A 179 -11.25 9.36 -4.86
N TRP A 180 -11.21 8.71 -6.01
CA TRP A 180 -10.05 7.99 -6.56
C TRP A 180 -9.52 8.70 -7.81
N VAL A 181 -8.20 8.75 -7.95
CA VAL A 181 -7.49 9.19 -9.17
C VAL A 181 -6.41 8.19 -9.57
#